data_AF-A0A972ZVR3-F1
#
_entry.id   AF-A0A972ZVR3-F1
#
_cell.length_a   1.000
_cell.length_b   1.000
_cell.length_c   1.000
_cell.angle_alpha   90.00
_cell.angle_beta   90.00
_cell.angle_gamma   90.00
#
_symmetry.space_group_name_H-M   'P 1'
#
loop_
_entity.id
_entity.type
_entity.pdbx_description
1 polymer ?
#
loop_
_entity_poly.entity_id
_entity_poly.type
_entity_poly.pdbx_seq_one_letter_code
_entity_poly.pdbx_strand_id
1 'polypeptide(L)'
;ICTSTYGQGDVPDNALGVYEHLQDTRPDLSTVRYGLFAMGDSTYDATYCAGGKLFDSLLTELGAVRIGDVEEHDASSGTMAEDAGAKWALDWAQLV
;
A
#
# COMPACT_ATOMS: atom_id res chain seq x y z
N ILE A 1 -6.14 -1.04 0.68
CA ILE A 1 -5.47 -0.15 -0.30
C ILE A 1 -4.64 -1.00 -1.21
N CYS A 2 -4.68 -0.72 -2.51
CA CYS A 2 -3.87 -1.37 -3.53
C CYS A 2 -3.19 -0.27 -4.34
N THR A 3 -1.86 -0.21 -4.32
CA THR A 3 -1.11 0.87 -4.98
C THR A 3 0.23 0.39 -5.51
N SER A 4 0.63 0.91 -6.66
CA SER A 4 1.97 0.77 -7.19
C SER A 4 2.91 1.83 -6.61
N THR A 5 4.18 1.75 -7.01
CA THR A 5 5.20 2.77 -6.77
C THR A 5 5.62 3.39 -8.09
N TYR A 6 5.64 4.72 -8.18
CA TYR A 6 6.04 5.47 -9.37
C TYR A 6 7.33 6.26 -9.13
N GLY A 7 8.01 6.60 -10.23
CA GLY A 7 9.13 7.55 -10.21
C GLY A 7 10.27 7.13 -9.27
N GLN A 8 10.49 7.94 -8.23
CA GLN A 8 11.59 7.77 -7.27
C GLN A 8 11.10 7.25 -5.91
N GLY A 9 10.00 6.49 -5.90
CA GLY A 9 9.41 5.95 -4.68
C GLY A 9 8.09 6.61 -4.28
N ASP A 10 7.49 7.36 -5.20
CA ASP A 10 6.30 8.16 -4.96
C ASP A 10 5.02 7.33 -5.13
N VAL A 11 3.92 7.85 -4.56
CA VAL A 11 2.57 7.35 -4.85
C VAL A 11 2.18 7.70 -6.29
N PRO A 12 1.40 6.86 -6.98
CA PRO A 12 1.01 7.12 -8.37
C PRO A 12 0.03 8.30 -8.46
N ASP A 13 0.04 9.00 -9.60
CA ASP A 13 -0.75 10.23 -9.81
C ASP A 13 -2.25 10.08 -9.49
N ASN A 14 -2.82 8.91 -9.77
CA ASN A 14 -4.23 8.62 -9.48
C ASN A 14 -4.53 8.48 -7.98
N ALA A 15 -3.52 8.24 -7.15
CA ALA A 15 -3.62 8.14 -5.70
C ALA A 15 -3.07 9.39 -4.98
N LEU A 16 -2.29 10.23 -5.68
CA LEU A 16 -1.62 11.41 -5.11
C LEU A 16 -2.59 12.36 -4.41
N GLY A 17 -3.73 12.69 -5.04
CA GLY A 17 -4.70 13.61 -4.44
C GLY A 17 -5.29 13.12 -3.11
N VAL A 18 -5.46 11.80 -2.94
CA VAL A 18 -5.91 11.23 -1.65
C VAL A 18 -4.77 11.28 -0.63
N TYR A 19 -3.56 10.96 -1.04
CA TYR A 19 -2.38 11.00 -0.18
C TYR A 19 -2.11 12.40 0.36
N GLU A 20 -2.08 13.41 -0.51
CA GLU A 20 -1.91 14.83 -0.15
C GLU A 20 -3.05 15.31 0.76
N HIS A 21 -4.31 14.96 0.44
CA HIS A 21 -5.44 15.33 1.28
C HIS A 21 -5.31 14.80 2.72
N LEU A 22 -4.87 13.54 2.89
CA LEU A 22 -4.61 12.96 4.21
C LEU A 22 -3.46 13.64 4.94
N GLN A 23 -2.38 13.99 4.23
CA GLN A 23 -1.27 14.74 4.81
C GLN A 23 -1.67 16.14 5.26
N ASP A 24 -2.50 16.83 4.47
CA ASP A 24 -2.90 18.22 4.73
C ASP A 24 -3.95 18.32 5.84
N THR A 25 -4.98 17.47 5.78
CA THR A 25 -6.12 17.57 6.70
C THR A 25 -5.91 16.83 8.00
N ARG A 26 -4.98 15.87 8.02
CA ARG A 26 -4.62 15.03 9.18
C ARG A 26 -5.82 14.56 10.01
N PRO A 27 -6.79 13.86 9.40
CA PRO A 27 -7.99 13.42 10.10
C PRO A 27 -7.66 12.34 11.15
N ASP A 28 -8.49 12.24 12.18
CA ASP A 28 -8.45 11.10 13.11
C ASP A 28 -9.02 9.86 12.44
N LEU A 29 -8.17 8.86 12.22
CA LEU A 29 -8.51 7.58 11.62
C LEU A 29 -8.50 6.43 12.64
N SER A 30 -8.56 6.71 13.94
CA SER A 30 -8.52 5.70 15.02
C SER A 30 -9.59 4.60 14.93
N THR A 31 -10.67 4.83 14.20
CA THR A 31 -11.75 3.85 13.97
C THR A 31 -11.62 3.09 12.64
N VAL A 32 -10.65 3.47 11.81
CA VAL A 32 -10.43 2.88 10.49
C VAL A 32 -9.49 1.69 10.60
N ARG A 33 -9.90 0.59 9.95
CA ARG A 33 -9.08 -0.61 9.77
C ARG A 33 -8.77 -0.78 8.29
N TYR A 34 -7.55 -1.16 7.94
CA TYR A 34 -7.15 -1.30 6.53
C TYR A 34 -6.19 -2.47 6.31
N GLY A 35 -6.20 -3.00 5.07
CA GLY A 35 -5.13 -3.85 4.54
C GLY A 35 -4.39 -3.12 3.43
N LEU A 36 -3.16 -3.54 3.13
CA LEU A 36 -2.33 -2.91 2.11
C LEU A 36 -1.66 -3.95 1.21
N PHE A 37 -1.89 -3.80 -0.10
CA PHE A 37 -1.19 -4.51 -1.16
C PHE A 37 -0.37 -3.49 -1.95
N ALA A 38 0.95 -3.56 -1.80
CA ALA A 38 1.91 -2.69 -2.45
C ALA A 38 2.52 -3.41 -3.65
N MET A 39 2.58 -2.72 -4.79
CA MET A 39 3.21 -3.23 -6.00
C MET A 39 4.49 -2.44 -6.29
N GLY A 40 5.55 -3.16 -6.59
CA GLY A 40 6.84 -2.61 -6.97
C GLY A 40 7.61 -3.58 -7.87
N ASP A 41 8.84 -3.22 -8.16
CA ASP A 41 9.77 -4.05 -8.90
C ASP A 41 11.10 -4.02 -8.16
N SER A 42 11.57 -5.20 -7.72
CA SER A 42 12.78 -5.34 -6.90
C SER A 42 14.06 -4.92 -7.63
N THR A 43 14.00 -4.72 -8.95
CA THR A 43 15.09 -4.10 -9.71
C THR A 43 15.32 -2.63 -9.32
N TYR A 44 14.33 -1.98 -8.71
CA TYR A 44 14.42 -0.65 -8.11
C TYR A 44 14.62 -0.76 -6.59
N ASP A 45 15.79 -1.25 -6.18
CA ASP A 45 16.13 -1.60 -4.79
C ASP A 45 15.72 -0.50 -3.77
N ALA A 46 16.14 0.75 -4.00
CA ALA A 46 15.90 1.85 -3.07
C ALA A 46 14.43 2.25 -2.93
N THR A 47 13.58 1.89 -3.89
CA THR A 47 12.18 2.35 -3.98
C THR A 47 11.18 1.20 -4.02
N TYR A 48 11.63 -0.04 -3.77
CA TYR A 48 10.80 -1.23 -3.82
C TYR A 48 9.59 -1.10 -2.88
N CYS A 49 8.39 -1.09 -3.47
CA CYS A 49 7.10 -0.91 -2.79
C CYS A 49 6.97 0.38 -1.95
N ALA A 50 7.78 1.40 -2.24
CA ALA A 50 7.82 2.64 -1.45
C ALA A 50 6.48 3.38 -1.43
N GLY A 51 5.74 3.42 -2.53
CA GLY A 51 4.42 4.07 -2.58
C GLY A 51 3.42 3.45 -1.60
N GLY A 52 3.44 2.13 -1.45
CA GLY A 52 2.65 1.44 -0.42
C GLY A 52 3.13 1.79 0.98
N LYS A 53 4.45 1.76 1.23
CA LYS A 53 5.07 2.09 2.52
C LYS A 53 4.76 3.52 2.98
N LEU A 54 4.64 4.47 2.04
CA LEU A 54 4.20 5.84 2.31
C LEU A 54 2.76 5.89 2.82
N PHE A 55 1.82 5.21 2.13
CA PHE A 55 0.43 5.12 2.59
C PHE A 55 0.32 4.44 3.97
N ASP A 56 1.07 3.35 4.17
CA ASP A 56 1.11 2.62 5.43
C ASP A 56 1.52 3.51 6.61
N SER A 57 2.60 4.25 6.42
CA SER A 57 3.15 5.17 7.42
C SER A 57 2.15 6.27 7.76
N LEU A 58 1.59 6.92 6.74
CA LEU A 58 0.65 8.02 6.93
C LEU A 58 -0.64 7.56 7.63
N LEU A 59 -1.23 6.44 7.22
CA LEU A 59 -2.47 5.95 7.83
C LEU A 59 -2.28 5.54 9.29
N THR A 60 -1.16 4.87 9.57
CA THR A 60 -0.79 4.48 10.94
C THR A 60 -0.54 5.72 11.81
N GLU A 61 0.14 6.74 11.27
CA GLU A 61 0.36 8.01 11.97
C GLU A 61 -0.97 8.74 12.28
N LEU A 62 -1.96 8.63 11.41
CA LEU A 62 -3.32 9.17 11.61
C LEU A 62 -4.21 8.29 12.51
N GLY A 63 -3.68 7.19 13.05
CA GLY A 63 -4.36 6.32 14.01
C GLY A 63 -5.08 5.12 13.42
N ALA A 64 -5.07 4.94 12.09
CA ALA A 64 -5.68 3.76 11.47
C ALA A 64 -4.93 2.48 11.88
N VAL A 65 -5.68 1.38 12.01
CA VAL A 65 -5.13 0.08 12.41
C VAL A 65 -4.97 -0.79 11.17
N ARG A 66 -3.72 -1.15 10.84
CA ARG A 66 -3.46 -2.15 9.80
C ARG A 66 -3.86 -3.54 10.29
N ILE A 67 -4.59 -4.27 9.45
CA ILE A 67 -4.92 -5.68 9.64
C ILE A 67 -4.04 -6.51 8.73
N GLY A 68 -3.25 -7.42 9.33
CA GLY A 68 -2.24 -8.18 8.62
C GLY A 68 -0.99 -7.35 8.28
N ASP A 69 -0.07 -7.98 7.54
CA ASP A 69 1.13 -7.33 7.05
C ASP A 69 0.88 -6.60 5.73
N VAL A 70 1.82 -5.73 5.34
CA VAL A 70 1.85 -5.15 4.00
C VAL A 70 2.29 -6.25 3.03
N GLU A 71 1.44 -6.56 2.05
CA GLU A 71 1.82 -7.47 0.98
C GLU A 71 2.65 -6.71 -0.04
N GLU A 72 3.89 -7.13 -0.27
CA GLU A 72 4.81 -6.52 -1.23
C GLU A 72 4.93 -7.42 -2.47
N HIS A 73 4.24 -7.03 -3.54
CA HIS A 73 4.29 -7.73 -4.82
C HIS A 73 5.44 -7.22 -5.69
N ASP A 74 6.29 -8.16 -6.13
CA ASP A 74 7.39 -7.91 -7.04
C ASP A 74 7.03 -8.28 -8.49
N ALA A 75 7.03 -7.29 -9.38
CA ALA A 75 6.85 -7.49 -10.82
C ALA A 75 7.93 -8.40 -11.45
N SER A 76 9.11 -8.47 -10.85
CA SER A 76 10.21 -9.33 -11.29
C SER A 76 10.12 -10.78 -10.75
N SER A 77 9.11 -11.10 -9.92
CA SER A 77 8.93 -12.44 -9.34
C SER A 77 8.43 -13.50 -10.32
N GLY A 78 7.91 -13.09 -11.49
CA GLY A 78 7.26 -13.98 -12.46
C GLY A 78 5.83 -14.38 -12.09
N THR A 79 5.30 -13.92 -10.96
CA THR A 79 3.88 -14.05 -10.61
C THR A 79 3.14 -12.81 -11.10
N MET A 80 1.95 -12.96 -11.67
CA MET A 80 1.14 -11.81 -12.08
C MET A 80 0.55 -11.12 -10.84
N ALA A 81 0.44 -9.80 -10.89
CA ALA A 81 -0.11 -9.01 -9.78
C ALA A 81 -1.55 -9.39 -9.46
N GLU A 82 -2.33 -9.76 -10.48
CA GLU A 82 -3.72 -10.21 -10.34
C GLU A 82 -3.82 -11.52 -9.57
N ASP A 83 -2.92 -12.48 -9.84
CA ASP A 83 -2.90 -13.77 -9.15
C ASP A 83 -2.47 -13.60 -7.69
N ALA A 84 -1.39 -12.84 -7.46
CA ALA A 84 -0.90 -12.54 -6.13
C ALA A 84 -1.94 -11.76 -5.31
N GLY A 85 -2.53 -10.72 -5.91
CA GLY A 85 -3.55 -9.88 -5.28
C GLY A 85 -4.84 -10.63 -4.98
N ALA A 86 -5.31 -11.50 -5.88
CA ALA A 86 -6.48 -12.33 -5.64
C ALA A 86 -6.27 -13.29 -4.47
N LYS A 87 -5.10 -13.95 -4.42
CA LYS A 87 -4.74 -14.82 -3.30
C LYS A 87 -4.66 -14.02 -1.99
N TRP A 88 -3.92 -12.92 -1.98
CA TRP A 88 -3.78 -12.06 -0.82
C TRP A 88 -5.13 -11.58 -0.29
N ALA A 89 -6.04 -11.15 -1.17
CA ALA A 89 -7.35 -10.66 -0.76
C ALA A 89 -8.19 -11.74 -0.06
N LEU A 90 -8.12 -12.99 -0.54
CA LEU A 90 -8.81 -14.12 0.08
C LEU A 90 -8.25 -14.46 1.47
N ASP A 91 -6.93 -14.45 1.61
CA ASP A 91 -6.25 -14.72 2.88
C ASP A 91 -6.52 -13.59 3.89
N TRP A 92 -6.39 -12.34 3.45
CA TRP A 92 -6.64 -11.15 4.27
C TRP A 92 -8.10 -11.09 4.76
N ALA A 93 -9.06 -11.50 3.93
CA ALA A 93 -10.47 -11.56 4.31
C ALA A 93 -10.75 -12.49 5.50
N GLN A 94 -9.86 -13.44 5.82
CA GLN A 94 -10.00 -14.30 7.00
C GLN A 94 -9.56 -13.60 8.30
N LEU A 95 -8.90 -12.44 8.22
CA LEU A 95 -8.37 -11.69 9.36
C LEU A 95 -9.32 -10.60 9.89
N VAL A 96 -10.39 -10.29 9.15
CA VAL A 96 -11.26 -9.11 9.38
C VAL A 96 -12.60 -9.42 10.00
#